data_AF-A0A512BGN7-F1
#
_entry.id   AF-A0A512BGN7-F1
#
_cell.length_a   1.000
_cell.length_b   1.000
_cell.length_c   1.000
_cell.angle_alpha   90.00
_cell.angle_beta   90.00
_cell.angle_gamma   90.00
#
_symmetry.space_group_name_H-M   'P 1'
#
loop_
_entity.id
_entity.type
_entity.pdbx_description
1 polymer ?
#
loop_
_entity_poly.entity_id
_entity_poly.type
_entity_poly.pdbx_seq_one_letter_code
_entity_poly.pdbx_strand_id
1 'polypeptide(L)'
;MKVILPVFLFLIFPLLAISQNKVSGTVVNGSDGKPLPGASIFINNGSNGTVTDAEGKFALAGITSANFELVVSFVNYQTIVVKITPENIGKRFRIEMEPKPQELQEVVIGPILKDGWQVWGKTFTDYFIGTSKNATQCVIKNPKVLRFRYDKKNQVLKVTALDKMIILNNALGLQIDYQLEEFRYDGKARMMSFYGYSSFKKMTSKRRKKQEEWINKRREAYNGSMMHFIRSVYENKTEQEGFELRQLIRLYKSDTLLRPYYDSIMAGLKTIFDPALYSMQLMKDGQFSSDPIIYILGKQPLSCDSIRTFDTTSKSWYLTFQNNLQLVYKKELETEEYAQQMGQKVTSRKYQTSILQLPNQRAVLIEKNGLYFDPLDLFSEGYLGWEKMAEMLPNDYEPGD
;
A
#
# COMPACT_ATOMS: atom_id res chain seq x y z
N MET A 1 13.74 -58.41 -46.11
CA MET A 1 12.63 -57.55 -45.65
C MET A 1 12.87 -57.19 -44.19
N LYS A 2 13.17 -55.92 -43.89
CA LYS A 2 13.19 -55.39 -42.52
C LYS A 2 12.28 -54.16 -42.53
N VAL A 3 11.13 -54.31 -41.89
CA VAL A 3 10.20 -53.23 -41.61
C VAL A 3 10.76 -52.49 -40.40
N ILE A 4 11.32 -51.30 -40.60
CA ILE A 4 11.57 -50.34 -39.52
C ILE A 4 10.80 -49.09 -39.91
N LEU A 5 9.54 -49.11 -39.52
CA LEU A 5 8.55 -48.05 -39.63
C LEU A 5 9.05 -46.82 -38.83
N PRO A 6 8.82 -45.56 -39.29
CA PRO A 6 9.45 -44.38 -38.73
C PRO A 6 8.83 -44.01 -37.38
N VAL A 7 9.30 -44.61 -36.29
CA VAL A 7 8.88 -44.28 -34.92
C VAL A 7 9.56 -42.99 -34.40
N PHE A 8 10.53 -42.45 -35.13
CA PHE A 8 11.34 -41.32 -34.65
C PHE A 8 10.75 -39.92 -34.92
N LEU A 9 9.66 -39.81 -35.70
CA LEU A 9 9.07 -38.49 -36.07
C LEU A 9 7.94 -38.03 -35.13
N PHE A 10 7.59 -38.80 -34.10
CA PHE A 10 6.51 -38.46 -33.16
C PHE A 10 6.99 -38.06 -31.75
N LEU A 11 8.32 -37.97 -31.53
CA LEU A 11 8.92 -37.72 -30.21
C LEU A 11 9.47 -36.30 -30.01
N ILE A 12 9.24 -35.37 -30.95
CA ILE A 12 9.79 -33.99 -30.90
C ILE A 12 8.71 -32.91 -30.67
N PHE A 13 7.44 -33.27 -30.51
CA PHE A 13 6.39 -32.30 -30.17
C PHE A 13 5.53 -32.87 -29.03
N PRO A 14 5.70 -32.36 -27.79
CA PRO A 14 5.25 -31.00 -27.48
C PRO A 14 6.22 -30.24 -26.53
N LEU A 15 7.05 -29.34 -27.07
CA LEU A 15 7.87 -28.43 -26.24
C LEU A 15 7.39 -26.97 -26.24
N LEU A 16 6.24 -26.67 -26.83
CA LEU A 16 5.73 -25.30 -26.92
C LEU A 16 4.25 -25.21 -26.52
N ALA A 17 3.96 -25.58 -25.28
CA ALA A 17 2.72 -25.15 -24.61
C ALA A 17 3.07 -24.36 -23.33
N ILE A 18 3.97 -23.37 -23.44
CA ILE A 18 3.99 -22.29 -22.47
C ILE A 18 2.76 -21.43 -22.77
N SER A 19 1.61 -21.82 -22.22
CA SER A 19 0.47 -20.91 -22.15
C SER A 19 0.96 -19.70 -21.36
N GLN A 20 1.20 -18.58 -22.03
CA GLN A 20 1.42 -17.32 -21.34
C GLN A 20 0.14 -17.01 -20.58
N ASN A 21 0.18 -17.17 -19.25
CA ASN A 21 -0.88 -16.72 -18.37
C ASN A 21 -1.20 -15.26 -18.76
N LYS A 22 -2.39 -15.08 -19.31
CA LYS A 22 -2.84 -13.80 -19.85
C LYS A 22 -4.23 -13.49 -19.35
N VAL A 23 -4.46 -12.20 -19.14
CA VAL A 23 -5.78 -11.63 -18.92
C VAL A 23 -6.08 -10.78 -20.14
N SER A 24 -7.23 -11.00 -20.77
CA SER A 24 -7.59 -10.31 -22.01
C SER A 24 -9.05 -9.94 -22.01
N GLY A 25 -9.44 -8.96 -22.81
CA GLY A 25 -10.82 -8.53 -22.84
C GLY A 25 -11.06 -7.34 -23.76
N THR A 26 -12.22 -6.73 -23.59
CA THR A 26 -12.63 -5.50 -24.26
C THR A 26 -13.19 -4.52 -23.23
N VAL A 27 -12.83 -3.25 -23.38
CA VAL A 27 -13.37 -2.14 -22.59
C VAL A 27 -14.28 -1.31 -23.48
N VAL A 28 -15.49 -1.05 -23.00
CA VAL A 28 -16.51 -0.28 -23.71
C VAL A 28 -17.16 0.75 -22.79
N ASN A 29 -17.76 1.78 -23.37
CA ASN A 29 -18.63 2.69 -22.66
C ASN A 29 -19.93 1.96 -22.31
N GLY A 30 -20.33 1.98 -21.03
CA GLY A 30 -21.54 1.30 -20.58
C GLY A 30 -22.83 1.92 -21.13
N SER A 31 -22.82 3.21 -21.43
CA SER A 31 -24.03 3.92 -21.91
C SER A 31 -24.40 3.66 -23.37
N ASP A 32 -23.42 3.44 -24.26
CA ASP A 32 -23.66 3.23 -25.70
C ASP A 32 -22.96 2.01 -26.30
N GLY A 33 -22.22 1.24 -25.49
CA GLY A 33 -21.52 0.02 -25.89
C GLY A 33 -20.32 0.24 -26.82
N LYS A 34 -19.93 1.51 -27.11
CA LYS A 34 -18.81 1.79 -28.01
C LYS A 34 -17.46 1.44 -27.36
N PRO A 35 -16.47 0.98 -28.14
CA PRO A 35 -15.14 0.70 -27.63
C PRO A 35 -14.47 1.95 -27.05
N LEU A 36 -13.71 1.77 -25.99
CA LEU A 36 -12.91 2.83 -25.36
C LEU A 36 -11.42 2.61 -25.70
N PRO A 37 -10.90 3.17 -26.81
CA PRO A 37 -9.49 3.08 -27.15
C PRO A 37 -8.62 3.94 -26.22
N GLY A 38 -7.45 3.41 -25.84
CA GLY A 38 -6.53 4.09 -24.92
C GLY A 38 -6.90 4.04 -23.44
N ALA A 39 -7.90 3.26 -23.04
CA ALA A 39 -8.13 2.91 -21.64
C ALA A 39 -6.88 2.20 -21.10
N SER A 40 -6.44 2.59 -19.90
CA SER A 40 -5.30 1.99 -19.22
C SER A 40 -5.76 0.74 -18.47
N ILE A 41 -5.04 -0.37 -18.64
CA ILE A 41 -5.24 -1.62 -17.91
C ILE A 41 -3.95 -1.95 -17.17
N PHE A 42 -3.98 -2.11 -15.85
CA PHE A 42 -2.79 -2.43 -15.08
C PHE A 42 -3.11 -3.26 -13.84
N ILE A 43 -2.10 -3.96 -13.34
CA ILE A 43 -2.18 -4.63 -12.03
C ILE A 43 -1.94 -3.56 -10.96
N ASN A 44 -2.85 -3.46 -9.99
CA ASN A 44 -2.67 -2.53 -8.87
C ASN A 44 -1.37 -2.85 -8.12
N ASN A 45 -0.62 -1.81 -7.82
CA ASN A 45 0.72 -1.86 -7.25
C ASN A 45 1.72 -2.72 -8.03
N GLY A 46 1.50 -3.04 -9.31
CA GLY A 46 2.41 -3.86 -10.12
C GLY A 46 3.14 -3.07 -11.22
N SER A 47 4.07 -3.72 -11.90
CA SER A 47 4.77 -3.15 -13.06
C SER A 47 4.13 -3.53 -14.41
N ASN A 48 3.17 -4.45 -14.40
CA ASN A 48 2.49 -4.93 -15.60
C ASN A 48 1.28 -4.05 -15.94
N GLY A 49 1.26 -3.54 -17.17
CA GLY A 49 0.12 -2.82 -17.71
C GLY A 49 0.11 -2.80 -19.23
N THR A 50 -1.04 -2.46 -19.80
CA THR A 50 -1.28 -2.32 -21.23
C THR A 50 -2.35 -1.25 -21.46
N VAL A 51 -2.67 -0.97 -22.71
CA VAL A 51 -3.75 -0.07 -23.10
C VAL A 51 -4.67 -0.77 -24.09
N THR A 52 -5.93 -0.35 -24.16
CA THR A 52 -6.83 -0.83 -25.21
C THR A 52 -6.45 -0.31 -26.58
N ASP A 53 -6.64 -1.15 -27.59
CA ASP A 53 -6.52 -0.80 -29.01
C ASP A 53 -7.76 -0.04 -29.54
N ALA A 54 -7.80 0.21 -30.86
CA ALA A 54 -8.87 0.93 -31.54
C ALA A 54 -10.25 0.27 -31.38
N GLU A 55 -10.29 -1.06 -31.25
CA GLU A 55 -11.50 -1.83 -31.00
C GLU A 55 -11.80 -2.02 -29.51
N GLY A 56 -11.09 -1.31 -28.63
CA GLY A 56 -11.25 -1.40 -27.18
C GLY A 56 -10.68 -2.69 -26.58
N LYS A 57 -9.94 -3.50 -27.34
CA LYS A 57 -9.42 -4.79 -26.86
C LYS A 57 -8.10 -4.61 -26.12
N PHE A 58 -7.85 -5.46 -25.14
CA PHE A 58 -6.59 -5.51 -24.42
C PHE A 58 -6.13 -6.95 -24.19
N ALA A 59 -4.82 -7.12 -24.03
CA ALA A 59 -4.21 -8.34 -23.54
C ALA A 59 -3.03 -7.99 -22.64
N LEU A 60 -3.04 -8.53 -21.43
CA LEU A 60 -2.00 -8.40 -20.43
C LEU A 60 -1.36 -9.76 -20.21
N ALA A 61 -0.07 -9.88 -20.50
CA ALA A 61 0.71 -11.10 -20.37
C ALA A 61 1.60 -11.06 -19.12
N GLY A 62 2.28 -12.18 -18.82
CA GLY A 62 3.21 -12.29 -17.70
C GLY A 62 2.50 -12.33 -16.34
N ILE A 63 1.29 -12.89 -16.31
CA ILE A 63 0.48 -12.95 -15.09
C ILE A 63 0.92 -14.10 -14.20
N THR A 64 1.29 -13.80 -12.96
CA THR A 64 1.57 -14.81 -11.93
C THR A 64 0.26 -15.50 -11.50
N SER A 65 0.35 -16.75 -11.04
CA SER A 65 -0.79 -17.53 -10.54
C SER A 65 -1.32 -17.09 -9.16
N ALA A 66 -1.19 -15.81 -8.81
CA ALA A 66 -1.64 -15.23 -7.54
C ALA A 66 -2.91 -14.40 -7.75
N ASN A 67 -3.62 -14.07 -6.66
CA ASN A 67 -4.72 -13.13 -6.72
C ASN A 67 -4.19 -11.70 -6.92
N PHE A 68 -4.88 -10.90 -7.72
CA PHE A 68 -4.56 -9.48 -7.88
C PHE A 68 -5.76 -8.65 -8.34
N GLU A 69 -5.63 -7.34 -8.25
CA GLU A 69 -6.60 -6.37 -8.75
C GLU A 69 -6.19 -5.88 -10.13
N LEU A 70 -7.01 -6.17 -11.14
CA LEU A 70 -6.91 -5.56 -12.46
C LEU A 70 -7.68 -4.25 -12.45
N VAL A 71 -6.96 -3.15 -12.65
CA VAL A 71 -7.53 -1.81 -12.66
C VAL A 71 -7.68 -1.35 -14.10
N VAL A 72 -8.88 -0.89 -14.44
CA VAL A 72 -9.19 -0.25 -15.72
C VAL A 72 -9.55 1.21 -15.46
N SER A 73 -8.76 2.11 -16.04
CA SER A 73 -8.98 3.55 -15.92
C SER A 73 -8.98 4.25 -17.27
N PHE A 74 -9.80 5.28 -17.39
CA PHE A 74 -9.90 6.09 -18.59
C PHE A 74 -10.30 7.52 -18.20
N VAL A 75 -9.82 8.50 -18.96
CA VAL A 75 -9.97 9.93 -18.61
C VAL A 75 -11.44 10.30 -18.54
N ASN A 76 -11.86 10.89 -17.41
CA ASN A 76 -13.26 11.21 -17.10
C ASN A 76 -14.23 10.02 -16.99
N TYR A 77 -13.74 8.78 -16.81
CA TYR A 77 -14.58 7.61 -16.50
C TYR A 77 -14.33 7.11 -15.08
N GLN A 78 -15.31 6.45 -14.50
CA GLN A 78 -15.17 5.77 -13.21
C GLN A 78 -14.16 4.63 -13.33
N THR A 79 -13.26 4.51 -12.35
CA THR A 79 -12.28 3.44 -12.31
C THR A 79 -12.98 2.12 -11.99
N ILE A 80 -12.72 1.08 -12.80
CA ILE A 80 -13.23 -0.27 -12.55
C ILE A 80 -12.10 -1.13 -12.01
N VAL A 81 -12.37 -1.85 -10.92
CA VAL A 81 -11.45 -2.83 -10.34
C VAL A 81 -12.06 -4.22 -10.45
N VAL A 82 -11.34 -5.12 -11.11
CA VAL A 82 -11.73 -6.52 -11.24
C VAL A 82 -10.74 -7.36 -10.44
N LYS A 83 -11.25 -8.09 -9.43
CA LYS A 83 -10.44 -9.09 -8.73
C LYS A 83 -10.21 -10.29 -9.65
N ILE A 84 -8.95 -10.59 -9.92
CA ILE A 84 -8.52 -11.72 -10.74
C ILE A 84 -7.96 -12.78 -9.82
N THR A 85 -8.55 -13.98 -9.87
CA THR A 85 -8.02 -15.19 -9.23
C THR A 85 -7.40 -16.10 -10.29
N PRO A 86 -6.64 -17.14 -9.90
CA PRO A 86 -6.08 -18.11 -10.84
C PRO A 86 -7.13 -18.75 -11.76
N GLU A 87 -8.37 -18.89 -11.29
CA GLU A 87 -9.49 -19.44 -12.07
C GLU A 87 -10.00 -18.50 -13.17
N ASN A 88 -9.66 -17.21 -13.09
CA ASN A 88 -10.02 -16.23 -14.12
C ASN A 88 -8.93 -16.07 -15.19
N ILE A 89 -7.72 -16.60 -14.97
CA ILE A 89 -6.62 -16.51 -15.95
C ILE A 89 -7.02 -17.27 -17.23
N GLY A 90 -6.77 -16.66 -18.38
CA GLY A 90 -7.15 -17.20 -19.70
C GLY A 90 -8.60 -16.89 -20.12
N LYS A 91 -9.45 -16.38 -19.22
CA LYS A 91 -10.80 -15.91 -19.58
C LYS A 91 -10.73 -14.57 -20.32
N ARG A 92 -11.79 -14.29 -21.10
CA ARG A 92 -12.00 -12.99 -21.75
C ARG A 92 -13.00 -12.18 -20.97
N PHE A 93 -12.63 -10.96 -20.62
CA PHE A 93 -13.47 -10.03 -19.89
C PHE A 93 -14.13 -9.04 -20.83
N ARG A 94 -15.37 -8.66 -20.54
CA ARG A 94 -16.00 -7.46 -21.11
C ARG A 94 -16.23 -6.50 -19.97
N ILE A 95 -15.60 -5.34 -20.04
CA ILE A 95 -15.59 -4.34 -18.97
C ILE A 95 -16.33 -3.11 -19.49
N GLU A 96 -17.39 -2.73 -18.81
CA GLU A 96 -18.17 -1.53 -19.11
C GLU A 96 -17.74 -0.43 -18.15
N MET A 97 -17.41 0.75 -18.69
CA MET A 97 -17.06 1.92 -17.90
C MET A 97 -18.12 3.00 -18.08
N GLU A 98 -18.52 3.61 -16.97
CA GLU A 98 -19.41 4.76 -16.97
C GLU A 98 -18.61 6.07 -16.89
N PRO A 99 -19.01 7.12 -17.62
CA PRO A 99 -18.46 8.45 -17.41
C PRO A 99 -18.60 8.87 -15.94
N LYS A 100 -17.57 9.53 -15.39
CA LYS A 100 -17.71 10.16 -14.07
C LYS A 100 -18.86 11.17 -14.19
N PRO A 101 -19.82 11.17 -13.25
CA PRO A 101 -20.88 12.17 -13.28
C PRO A 101 -20.23 13.55 -13.29
N GLN A 102 -20.66 14.40 -14.24
CA GLN A 102 -20.23 15.78 -14.28
C GLN A 102 -20.62 16.37 -12.91
N GLU A 103 -19.63 16.74 -12.10
CA GLU A 103 -19.77 17.10 -10.68
C GLU A 103 -20.58 18.40 -10.52
N LEU A 104 -21.89 18.35 -10.79
CA LEU A 104 -22.83 19.45 -10.58
C LEU A 104 -23.47 19.40 -9.19
N GLN A 105 -23.17 18.39 -8.37
CA GLN A 105 -23.72 18.26 -7.02
C GLN A 105 -22.73 17.59 -6.04
N GLU A 106 -21.80 18.37 -5.49
CA GLU A 106 -21.40 18.20 -4.09
C GLU A 106 -21.42 19.60 -3.45
N VAL A 107 -22.59 19.99 -2.92
CA VAL A 107 -22.85 21.27 -2.22
C VAL A 107 -21.99 21.42 -0.94
N VAL A 108 -21.25 20.39 -0.53
CA VAL A 108 -20.61 20.34 0.79
C VAL A 108 -19.17 20.90 0.80
N ILE A 109 -18.38 20.79 -0.27
CA ILE A 109 -16.92 21.09 -0.22
C ILE A 109 -16.52 22.31 -1.06
N GLY A 110 -17.49 23.04 -1.62
CA GLY A 110 -17.24 24.26 -2.38
C GLY A 110 -16.65 24.02 -3.79
N PRO A 111 -16.45 25.09 -4.58
CA PRO A 111 -16.00 24.99 -5.96
C PRO A 111 -14.52 24.55 -6.07
N ILE A 112 -14.15 24.07 -7.25
CA ILE A 112 -12.77 23.75 -7.59
C ILE A 112 -11.90 25.02 -7.54
N LEU A 113 -10.79 24.97 -6.82
CA LEU A 113 -9.83 26.06 -6.69
C LEU A 113 -8.96 26.19 -7.95
N LYS A 114 -8.98 27.36 -8.60
CA LYS A 114 -8.17 27.64 -9.80
C LYS A 114 -6.66 27.62 -9.52
N ASP A 115 -6.28 28.09 -8.34
CA ASP A 115 -4.91 28.18 -7.80
C ASP A 115 -4.60 27.06 -6.80
N GLY A 116 -5.39 25.98 -6.82
CA GLY A 116 -5.30 24.90 -5.84
C GLY A 116 -3.90 24.29 -5.71
N TRP A 117 -3.19 24.10 -6.83
CA TRP A 117 -1.83 23.58 -6.80
C TRP A 117 -0.84 24.57 -6.17
N GLN A 118 -0.99 25.87 -6.43
CA GLN A 118 -0.14 26.91 -5.90
C GLN A 118 -0.31 27.05 -4.38
N VAL A 119 -1.55 26.92 -3.89
CA VAL A 119 -1.88 27.06 -2.47
C VAL A 119 -1.62 25.77 -1.68
N TRP A 120 -2.07 24.63 -2.22
CA TRP A 120 -2.11 23.35 -1.49
C TRP A 120 -1.14 22.30 -2.03
N GLY A 121 -0.45 22.55 -3.15
CA GLY A 121 0.42 21.56 -3.79
C GLY A 121 1.53 21.08 -2.87
N LYS A 122 2.12 21.96 -2.04
CA LYS A 122 3.12 21.55 -1.04
C LYS A 122 2.49 20.62 0.01
N THR A 123 1.39 21.04 0.64
CA THR A 123 0.67 20.24 1.65
C THR A 123 0.28 18.88 1.11
N PHE A 124 -0.30 18.84 -0.10
CA PHE A 124 -0.64 17.60 -0.79
C PHE A 124 0.59 16.74 -1.01
N THR A 125 1.68 17.31 -1.53
CA THR A 125 2.91 16.56 -1.81
C THR A 125 3.53 16.01 -0.52
N ASP A 126 3.62 16.80 0.54
CA ASP A 126 4.21 16.36 1.82
C ASP A 126 3.42 15.19 2.43
N TYR A 127 2.08 15.23 2.35
CA TYR A 127 1.23 14.17 2.89
C TYR A 127 1.12 12.93 1.98
N PHE A 128 1.08 13.14 0.67
CA PHE A 128 0.89 12.08 -0.32
C PHE A 128 2.23 11.41 -0.69
N ILE A 129 3.25 12.20 -1.01
CA ILE A 129 4.58 11.69 -1.38
C ILE A 129 5.44 11.37 -0.16
N GLY A 130 5.28 12.12 0.94
CA GLY A 130 6.07 11.98 2.17
C GLY A 130 7.13 13.07 2.31
N THR A 131 7.92 12.98 3.38
CA THR A 131 8.95 13.97 3.75
C THR A 131 10.36 13.38 3.88
N SER A 132 10.55 12.13 3.41
CA SER A 132 11.84 11.44 3.43
C SER A 132 12.88 12.03 2.45
N LYS A 133 14.14 11.58 2.53
CA LYS A 133 15.16 11.90 1.52
C LYS A 133 14.74 11.45 0.10
N ASN A 134 14.02 10.34 -0.02
CA ASN A 134 13.52 9.87 -1.32
C ASN A 134 12.43 10.83 -1.84
N ALA A 135 11.54 11.30 -0.95
CA ALA A 135 10.47 12.22 -1.31
C ALA A 135 10.99 13.53 -1.92
N THR A 136 12.14 14.04 -1.46
CA THR A 136 12.78 15.23 -2.06
C THR A 136 13.20 15.05 -3.52
N GLN A 137 13.31 13.80 -4.00
CA GLN A 137 13.66 13.44 -5.37
C GLN A 137 12.45 13.01 -6.20
N CYS A 138 11.25 13.10 -5.64
CA CYS A 138 10.00 12.82 -6.33
C CYS A 138 9.46 14.08 -7.02
N VAL A 139 8.92 13.92 -8.24
CA VAL A 139 8.32 15.02 -9.01
C VAL A 139 6.98 14.58 -9.60
N ILE A 140 5.91 15.29 -9.28
CA ILE A 140 4.62 15.17 -9.97
C ILE A 140 4.71 15.91 -11.31
N LYS A 141 4.63 15.19 -12.43
CA LYS A 141 4.87 15.73 -13.78
C LYS A 141 3.67 16.46 -14.37
N ASN A 142 2.46 16.11 -13.95
CA ASN A 142 1.22 16.62 -14.51
C ASN A 142 0.27 17.16 -13.42
N PRO A 143 0.70 18.07 -12.52
CA PRO A 143 -0.12 18.53 -11.40
C PRO A 143 -1.46 19.18 -11.82
N LYS A 144 -1.58 19.62 -13.07
CA LYS A 144 -2.81 20.18 -13.65
C LYS A 144 -3.97 19.16 -13.74
N VAL A 145 -3.74 17.86 -13.55
CA VAL A 145 -4.82 16.87 -13.49
C VAL A 145 -5.56 16.89 -12.14
N LEU A 146 -4.94 17.44 -11.10
CA LEU A 146 -5.50 17.51 -9.75
C LEU A 146 -6.59 18.58 -9.65
N ARG A 147 -7.61 18.30 -8.84
CA ARG A 147 -8.72 19.19 -8.54
C ARG A 147 -8.81 19.36 -7.03
N PHE A 148 -8.54 20.58 -6.58
CA PHE A 148 -8.52 20.93 -5.16
C PHE A 148 -9.85 21.59 -4.79
N ARG A 149 -10.41 21.18 -3.66
CA ARG A 149 -11.56 21.82 -3.00
C ARG A 149 -11.23 21.98 -1.53
N TYR A 150 -11.61 23.12 -0.95
CA TYR A 150 -11.34 23.39 0.45
C TYR A 150 -12.58 23.96 1.13
N ASP A 151 -13.09 23.20 2.11
CA ASP A 151 -14.12 23.68 3.02
C ASP A 151 -13.45 24.44 4.17
N LYS A 152 -13.50 25.77 4.10
CA LYS A 152 -12.93 26.65 5.13
C LYS A 152 -13.62 26.50 6.50
N LYS A 153 -14.92 26.19 6.53
CA LYS A 153 -15.70 26.06 7.79
C LYS A 153 -15.28 24.81 8.55
N ASN A 154 -15.10 23.71 7.83
CA ASN A 154 -14.70 22.43 8.43
C ASN A 154 -13.19 22.18 8.40
N GLN A 155 -12.42 23.03 7.72
CA GLN A 155 -10.98 22.89 7.48
C GLN A 155 -10.64 21.59 6.76
N VAL A 156 -11.45 21.23 5.76
CA VAL A 156 -11.29 19.98 5.01
C VAL A 156 -10.79 20.30 3.60
N LEU A 157 -9.60 19.80 3.27
CA LEU A 157 -9.07 19.77 1.92
C LEU A 157 -9.43 18.44 1.27
N LYS A 158 -10.11 18.48 0.12
CA LYS A 158 -10.35 17.32 -0.75
C LYS A 158 -9.60 17.53 -2.07
N VAL A 159 -8.88 16.50 -2.52
CA VAL A 159 -8.18 16.49 -3.80
C VAL A 159 -8.59 15.26 -4.58
N THR A 160 -9.04 15.46 -5.81
CA THR A 160 -9.35 14.38 -6.78
C THR A 160 -8.52 14.59 -8.05
N ALA A 161 -8.57 13.63 -8.98
CA ALA A 161 -7.90 13.76 -10.27
C ALA A 161 -8.82 13.39 -11.44
N LEU A 162 -8.72 14.13 -12.55
CA LEU A 162 -9.44 13.82 -13.80
C LEU A 162 -8.78 12.70 -14.62
N ASP A 163 -7.48 12.53 -14.42
CA ASP A 163 -6.63 11.54 -15.06
C ASP A 163 -5.55 11.12 -14.04
N LYS A 164 -4.83 10.03 -14.33
CA LYS A 164 -3.76 9.53 -13.46
C LYS A 164 -2.65 10.56 -13.28
N MET A 165 -2.11 10.63 -12.06
CA MET A 165 -0.91 11.37 -11.77
C MET A 165 0.32 10.59 -12.25
N ILE A 166 1.31 11.29 -12.79
CA ILE A 166 2.60 10.72 -13.17
C ILE A 166 3.64 11.26 -12.20
N ILE A 167 4.22 10.38 -11.39
CA ILE A 167 5.20 10.70 -10.35
C ILE A 167 6.53 10.09 -10.76
N LEU A 168 7.57 10.90 -10.90
CA LEU A 168 8.92 10.41 -11.13
C LEU A 168 9.66 10.35 -9.80
N ASN A 169 9.96 9.15 -9.34
CA ASN A 169 10.81 8.90 -8.18
C ASN A 169 12.26 8.72 -8.64
N ASN A 170 13.02 9.81 -8.67
CA ASN A 170 14.41 9.79 -9.15
C ASN A 170 15.37 9.12 -8.14
N ALA A 171 14.94 8.94 -6.88
CA ALA A 171 15.70 8.21 -5.86
C ALA A 171 15.66 6.70 -6.12
N LEU A 172 14.48 6.15 -6.43
CA LEU A 172 14.30 4.72 -6.68
C LEU A 172 14.44 4.32 -8.16
N GLY A 173 14.44 5.30 -9.08
CA GLY A 173 14.46 5.01 -10.51
C GLY A 173 13.15 4.42 -11.00
N LEU A 174 12.04 4.92 -10.47
CA LEU A 174 10.70 4.45 -10.78
C LEU A 174 9.81 5.61 -11.25
N GLN A 175 9.01 5.37 -12.28
CA GLN A 175 7.83 6.17 -12.55
C GLN A 175 6.62 5.46 -11.92
N ILE A 176 5.81 6.22 -11.20
CA ILE A 176 4.55 5.76 -10.61
C ILE A 176 3.41 6.46 -11.34
N ASP A 177 2.58 5.69 -12.04
CA ASP A 177 1.33 6.16 -12.60
C ASP A 177 0.23 5.87 -11.56
N TYR A 178 -0.35 6.92 -10.95
CA TYR A 178 -1.29 6.81 -9.83
C TYR A 178 -2.68 7.32 -10.18
N GLN A 179 -3.67 6.43 -10.15
CA GLN A 179 -5.09 6.75 -10.28
C GLN A 179 -5.65 7.18 -8.92
N LEU A 180 -5.72 8.49 -8.68
CA LEU A 180 -6.25 9.05 -7.42
C LEU A 180 -7.77 9.10 -7.46
N GLU A 181 -8.42 8.39 -6.55
CA GLU A 181 -9.86 8.51 -6.33
C GLU A 181 -10.16 9.66 -5.38
N GLU A 182 -9.50 9.68 -4.22
CA GLU A 182 -9.65 10.77 -3.25
C GLU A 182 -8.40 10.92 -2.39
N PHE A 183 -8.06 12.16 -2.09
CA PHE A 183 -7.23 12.56 -0.96
C PHE A 183 -8.05 13.52 -0.10
N ARG A 184 -8.05 13.30 1.21
CA ARG A 184 -8.75 14.13 2.20
C ARG A 184 -7.80 14.48 3.33
N TYR A 185 -7.71 15.76 3.66
CA TYR A 185 -7.06 16.24 4.87
C TYR A 185 -8.05 17.05 5.70
N ASP A 186 -8.28 16.60 6.93
CA ASP A 186 -9.13 17.23 7.93
C ASP A 186 -8.25 17.97 8.94
N GLY A 187 -8.20 19.29 8.84
CA GLY A 187 -7.36 20.13 9.69
C GLY A 187 -7.78 20.15 11.16
N LYS A 188 -9.08 19.94 11.46
CA LYS A 188 -9.57 19.89 12.84
C LYS A 188 -9.19 18.58 13.52
N ALA A 189 -9.43 17.47 12.83
CA ALA A 189 -9.06 16.15 13.31
C ALA A 189 -7.56 15.86 13.16
N ARG A 190 -6.83 16.69 12.39
CA ARG A 190 -5.45 16.44 11.92
C ARG A 190 -5.29 15.07 11.27
N MET A 191 -6.35 14.61 10.60
CA MET A 191 -6.40 13.32 9.94
C MET A 191 -6.23 13.50 8.43
N MET A 192 -5.44 12.62 7.83
CA MET A 192 -5.25 12.56 6.40
C MET A 192 -5.55 11.14 5.92
N SER A 193 -6.27 11.02 4.81
CA SER A 193 -6.54 9.77 4.12
C SER A 193 -6.41 9.96 2.62
N PHE A 194 -5.95 8.94 1.92
CA PHE A 194 -6.04 8.89 0.46
C PHE A 194 -6.30 7.46 0.01
N TYR A 195 -6.96 7.33 -1.14
CA TYR A 195 -7.26 6.06 -1.77
C TYR A 195 -7.09 6.17 -3.28
N GLY A 196 -6.54 5.12 -3.88
CA GLY A 196 -6.30 5.04 -5.30
C GLY A 196 -5.49 3.80 -5.66
N TYR A 197 -5.09 3.74 -6.93
CA TYR A 197 -4.41 2.58 -7.50
C TYR A 197 -3.13 3.01 -8.18
N SER A 198 -2.08 2.21 -8.07
CA SER A 198 -0.77 2.55 -8.64
C SER A 198 -0.31 1.52 -9.66
N SER A 199 0.52 1.95 -10.60
CA SER A 199 1.34 1.08 -11.45
C SER A 199 2.72 1.68 -11.61
N PHE A 200 3.70 0.82 -11.83
CA PHE A 200 5.11 1.18 -11.82
C PHE A 200 5.77 0.93 -13.16
N LYS A 201 6.74 1.77 -13.50
CA LYS A 201 7.64 1.58 -14.64
C LYS A 201 9.07 1.85 -14.20
N LYS A 202 9.96 0.87 -14.42
CA LYS A 202 11.40 1.06 -14.19
C LYS A 202 11.92 2.14 -15.14
N MET A 203 12.61 3.14 -14.59
CA MET A 203 13.31 4.15 -15.38
C MET A 203 14.61 3.57 -15.93
N THR A 204 15.09 4.11 -17.04
CA THR A 204 16.35 3.70 -17.65
C THR A 204 17.40 4.80 -17.57
N SER A 205 18.67 4.41 -17.48
CA SER A 205 19.81 5.32 -17.49
C SER A 205 20.96 4.67 -18.22
N LYS A 206 21.67 5.43 -19.05
CA LYS A 206 22.90 4.97 -19.72
C LYS A 206 24.09 4.85 -18.75
N ARG A 207 23.99 5.43 -17.55
CA ARG A 207 25.07 5.43 -16.55
C ARG A 207 24.91 4.25 -15.60
N ARG A 208 25.78 3.24 -15.70
CA ARG A 208 25.80 2.05 -14.83
C ARG A 208 25.74 2.41 -13.34
N LYS A 209 26.55 3.38 -12.89
CA LYS A 209 26.56 3.84 -11.49
C LYS A 209 25.17 4.28 -11.00
N LYS A 210 24.39 4.97 -11.85
CA LYS A 210 23.05 5.43 -11.49
C LYS A 210 22.06 4.27 -11.37
N GLN A 211 22.19 3.25 -12.22
CA GLN A 211 21.39 2.03 -12.12
C GLN A 211 21.70 1.27 -10.81
N GLU A 212 22.98 1.18 -10.44
CA GLU A 212 23.41 0.57 -9.17
C GLU A 212 22.90 1.35 -7.95
N GLU A 213 22.96 2.68 -8.00
CA GLU A 213 22.34 3.53 -6.97
C GLU A 213 20.85 3.22 -6.82
N TRP A 214 20.10 3.09 -7.92
CA TRP A 214 18.68 2.73 -7.89
C TRP A 214 18.41 1.32 -7.36
N ILE A 215 19.25 0.33 -7.70
CA ILE A 215 19.14 -1.03 -7.13
C ILE A 215 19.31 -0.98 -5.61
N ASN A 216 20.36 -0.31 -5.13
CA ASN A 216 20.62 -0.18 -3.70
C ASN A 216 19.50 0.58 -2.99
N LYS A 217 19.00 1.67 -3.59
CA LYS A 217 17.90 2.45 -3.01
C LYS A 217 16.58 1.70 -2.96
N ARG A 218 16.28 0.88 -3.96
CA ARG A 218 15.11 -0.03 -3.91
C ARG A 218 15.28 -1.11 -2.85
N ARG A 219 16.49 -1.63 -2.63
CA ARG A 219 16.77 -2.56 -1.53
C ARG A 219 16.57 -1.91 -0.16
N GLU A 220 17.09 -0.70 0.03
CA GLU A 220 16.85 0.10 1.25
C GLU A 220 15.35 0.33 1.47
N ALA A 221 14.60 0.74 0.44
CA ALA A 221 13.15 0.95 0.55
C ALA A 221 12.36 -0.35 0.81
N TYR A 222 12.88 -1.51 0.40
CA TYR A 222 12.26 -2.80 0.70
C TYR A 222 12.49 -3.22 2.15
N ASN A 223 13.71 -3.07 2.65
CA ASN A 223 14.07 -3.54 3.99
C ASN A 223 13.26 -2.82 5.08
N GLY A 224 12.55 -3.61 5.88
CA GLY A 224 11.72 -3.09 6.97
C GLY A 224 10.34 -2.58 6.54
N SER A 225 10.09 -2.47 5.22
CA SER A 225 8.79 -2.06 4.67
C SER A 225 7.66 -3.03 5.02
N MET A 226 6.41 -2.57 4.85
CA MET A 226 5.23 -3.42 4.97
C MET A 226 5.29 -4.63 4.03
N MET A 227 5.77 -4.44 2.79
CA MET A 227 5.93 -5.54 1.84
C MET A 227 6.88 -6.61 2.36
N HIS A 228 8.04 -6.20 2.88
CA HIS A 228 9.00 -7.13 3.48
C HIS A 228 8.39 -7.86 4.67
N PHE A 229 7.72 -7.13 5.57
CA PHE A 229 7.06 -7.71 6.74
C PHE A 229 6.02 -8.77 6.33
N ILE A 230 5.10 -8.45 5.42
CA ILE A 230 4.04 -9.38 4.99
C ILE A 230 4.64 -10.63 4.31
N ARG A 231 5.69 -10.47 3.49
CA ARG A 231 6.41 -11.62 2.92
C ARG A 231 7.05 -12.49 4.00
N SER A 232 7.68 -11.89 5.01
CA SER A 232 8.23 -12.64 6.13
C SER A 232 7.15 -13.36 6.95
N VAL A 233 5.97 -12.75 7.12
CA VAL A 233 4.83 -13.42 7.78
C VAL A 233 4.35 -14.61 6.96
N TYR A 234 4.18 -14.43 5.64
CA TYR A 234 3.77 -15.50 4.74
C TYR A 234 4.73 -16.70 4.77
N GLU A 235 6.03 -16.45 4.80
CA GLU A 235 7.08 -17.49 4.81
C GLU A 235 7.43 -18.05 6.19
N ASN A 236 6.84 -17.54 7.28
CA ASN A 236 7.19 -17.88 8.67
C ASN A 236 8.61 -17.47 9.11
N LYS A 237 9.09 -16.31 8.65
CA LYS A 237 10.49 -15.88 8.81
C LYS A 237 10.67 -14.52 9.49
N THR A 238 9.66 -13.98 10.18
CA THR A 238 9.72 -12.62 10.74
C THR A 238 10.98 -12.39 11.60
N GLU A 239 11.29 -13.29 12.53
CA GLU A 239 12.48 -13.19 13.39
C GLU A 239 13.80 -13.25 12.60
N GLN A 240 13.91 -14.20 11.67
CA GLN A 240 15.09 -14.37 10.80
C GLN A 240 15.32 -13.14 9.91
N GLU A 241 14.22 -12.54 9.46
CA GLU A 241 14.24 -11.33 8.66
C GLU A 241 14.49 -10.06 9.49
N GLY A 242 14.52 -10.17 10.82
CA GLY A 242 14.90 -9.09 11.74
C GLY A 242 13.73 -8.33 12.34
N PHE A 243 12.51 -8.86 12.23
CA PHE A 243 11.32 -8.31 12.86
C PHE A 243 11.13 -8.89 14.27
N GLU A 244 11.06 -8.02 15.27
CA GLU A 244 10.56 -8.35 16.60
C GLU A 244 9.11 -7.87 16.73
N LEU A 245 8.25 -8.78 17.20
CA LEU A 245 6.82 -8.57 17.31
C LEU A 245 6.41 -8.62 18.78
N ARG A 246 5.58 -7.68 19.23
CA ARG A 246 5.06 -7.68 20.60
C ARG A 246 3.61 -7.27 20.62
N GLN A 247 2.82 -7.89 21.50
CA GLN A 247 1.47 -7.43 21.75
C GLN A 247 1.49 -6.03 22.37
N LEU A 248 0.62 -5.16 21.88
CA LEU A 248 0.46 -3.81 22.39
C LEU A 248 -1.00 -3.49 22.70
N ILE A 249 -1.25 -3.06 23.93
CA ILE A 249 -2.55 -2.59 24.39
C ILE A 249 -2.48 -1.07 24.56
N ARG A 250 -3.48 -0.37 24.01
CA ARG A 250 -3.69 1.07 24.21
C ARG A 250 -4.89 1.24 25.14
N LEU A 251 -4.67 1.87 26.28
CA LEU A 251 -5.75 2.25 27.19
C LEU A 251 -6.01 3.74 27.03
N TYR A 252 -7.18 4.06 26.50
CA TYR A 252 -7.67 5.43 26.37
C TYR A 252 -8.32 5.87 27.67
N LYS A 253 -8.05 7.09 28.10
CA LYS A 253 -8.74 7.67 29.26
C LYS A 253 -10.24 7.80 28.99
N SER A 254 -10.66 8.02 27.75
CA SER A 254 -12.06 8.13 27.39
C SER A 254 -12.82 6.80 27.31
N ASP A 255 -12.14 5.65 27.37
CA ASP A 255 -12.79 4.34 27.34
C ASP A 255 -13.52 4.10 28.66
N THR A 256 -14.85 4.19 28.66
CA THR A 256 -15.67 4.03 29.88
C THR A 256 -15.49 2.67 30.54
N LEU A 257 -15.29 1.59 29.76
CA LEU A 257 -15.12 0.24 30.30
C LEU A 257 -13.73 0.05 30.89
N LEU A 258 -12.72 0.63 30.26
CA LEU A 258 -11.32 0.54 30.68
C LEU A 258 -10.89 1.69 31.61
N ARG A 259 -11.77 2.67 31.87
CA ARG A 259 -11.52 3.83 32.73
C ARG A 259 -11.03 3.45 34.13
N PRO A 260 -11.63 2.47 34.83
CA PRO A 260 -11.16 2.08 36.18
C PRO A 260 -9.73 1.53 36.14
N TYR A 261 -9.37 0.81 35.08
CA TYR A 261 -8.04 0.28 34.85
C TYR A 261 -7.03 1.39 34.59
N TYR A 262 -7.38 2.34 33.70
CA TYR A 262 -6.60 3.54 33.44
C TYR A 262 -6.33 4.32 34.75
N ASP A 263 -7.38 4.59 35.54
CA ASP A 263 -7.27 5.40 36.76
C ASP A 263 -6.45 4.69 37.85
N SER A 264 -6.58 3.35 37.97
CA SER A 264 -5.76 2.54 38.89
C SER A 264 -4.27 2.64 38.55
N ILE A 265 -3.93 2.53 37.26
CA ILE A 265 -2.55 2.67 36.79
C ILE A 265 -2.01 4.07 37.09
N MET A 266 -2.79 5.11 36.80
CA MET A 266 -2.39 6.50 37.05
C MET A 266 -2.25 6.82 38.54
N ALA A 267 -3.00 6.13 39.40
CA ALA A 267 -2.86 6.20 40.85
C ALA A 267 -1.65 5.41 41.39
N GLY A 268 -0.85 4.77 40.53
CA GLY A 268 0.32 3.98 40.91
C GLY A 268 -0.02 2.57 41.41
N LEU A 269 -1.27 2.12 41.31
CA LEU A 269 -1.71 0.79 41.69
C LEU A 269 -1.36 -0.19 40.56
N LYS A 270 -0.19 -0.83 40.64
CA LYS A 270 0.35 -1.80 39.66
C LYS A 270 -0.33 -3.19 39.71
N THR A 271 -1.60 -3.28 40.07
CA THR A 271 -2.22 -4.57 40.45
C THR A 271 -2.85 -5.37 39.32
N ILE A 272 -2.93 -4.82 38.09
CA ILE A 272 -3.76 -5.41 37.03
C ILE A 272 -2.95 -6.13 35.95
N PHE A 273 -1.72 -5.68 35.67
CA PHE A 273 -0.84 -6.35 34.72
C PHE A 273 0.32 -6.96 35.48
N ASP A 274 0.56 -8.25 35.25
CA ASP A 274 1.75 -8.92 35.78
C ASP A 274 3.01 -8.20 35.26
N PRO A 275 3.77 -7.52 36.15
CA PRO A 275 4.98 -6.81 35.75
C PRO A 275 6.05 -7.76 35.19
N ALA A 276 5.95 -9.07 35.40
CA ALA A 276 6.81 -10.06 34.76
C ALA A 276 6.47 -10.26 33.27
N LEU A 277 5.21 -10.07 32.89
CA LEU A 277 4.71 -10.28 31.51
C LEU A 277 4.63 -9.00 30.69
N TYR A 278 4.43 -7.84 31.33
CA TYR A 278 4.22 -6.58 30.64
C TYR A 278 5.15 -5.47 31.13
N SER A 279 5.58 -4.63 30.20
CA SER A 279 6.19 -3.33 30.49
C SER A 279 5.18 -2.23 30.21
N MET A 280 5.05 -1.28 31.13
CA MET A 280 4.16 -0.16 30.98
C MET A 280 4.97 1.09 30.66
N GLN A 281 4.63 1.74 29.55
CA GLN A 281 5.20 3.01 29.19
C GLN A 281 4.11 4.09 29.22
N LEU A 282 4.23 5.00 30.17
CA LEU A 282 3.42 6.21 30.20
C LEU A 282 3.98 7.17 29.15
N MET A 283 3.44 7.13 27.94
CA MET A 283 3.61 8.24 27.01
C MET A 283 2.44 9.19 27.22
N LYS A 284 2.70 10.39 27.74
CA LYS A 284 1.77 11.50 27.54
C LYS A 284 1.83 11.81 26.05
N ASP A 285 0.96 11.21 25.26
CA ASP A 285 0.93 11.47 23.83
C ASP A 285 0.48 12.93 23.64
N GLY A 286 1.43 13.76 23.23
CA GLY A 286 1.23 15.20 23.06
C GLY A 286 0.94 15.61 21.63
N GLN A 287 0.86 14.67 20.67
CA GLN A 287 0.89 15.04 19.25
C GLN A 287 -0.31 14.54 18.42
N PHE A 288 -0.94 13.40 18.75
CA PHE A 288 -1.96 12.79 17.86
C PHE A 288 -3.32 12.50 18.49
N SER A 289 -3.44 12.51 19.83
CA SER A 289 -4.72 12.35 20.53
C SER A 289 -4.87 13.42 21.60
N SER A 290 -6.03 14.07 21.66
CA SER A 290 -6.39 14.93 22.81
C SER A 290 -6.69 14.11 24.06
N ASP A 291 -6.93 12.81 23.91
CA ASP A 291 -7.14 11.88 25.02
C ASP A 291 -5.82 11.20 25.42
N PRO A 292 -5.38 11.31 26.68
CA PRO A 292 -4.21 10.60 27.18
C PRO A 292 -4.31 9.08 26.99
N ILE A 293 -3.22 8.46 26.53
CA ILE A 293 -3.15 7.02 26.24
C ILE A 293 -2.06 6.37 27.10
N ILE A 294 -2.33 5.21 27.68
CA ILE A 294 -1.32 4.35 28.31
C ILE A 294 -0.99 3.19 27.37
N TYR A 295 0.30 2.99 27.10
CA TYR A 295 0.80 1.90 26.29
C TYR A 295 1.29 0.76 27.19
N ILE A 296 0.73 -0.42 26.99
CA ILE A 296 1.10 -1.65 27.71
C ILE A 296 1.66 -2.62 26.70
N LEU A 297 2.94 -2.92 26.84
CA LEU A 297 3.72 -3.71 25.90
C LEU A 297 4.04 -5.08 26.49
N GLY A 298 3.76 -6.14 25.74
CA GLY A 298 4.19 -7.50 26.08
C GLY A 298 5.71 -7.60 26.15
N LYS A 299 6.24 -8.20 27.23
CA LYS A 299 7.67 -8.40 27.40
C LYS A 299 8.24 -9.50 26.51
N GLN A 300 7.44 -10.52 26.24
CA GLN A 300 7.84 -11.64 25.39
C GLN A 300 7.55 -11.33 23.92
N PRO A 301 8.52 -11.53 23.02
CA PRO A 301 8.27 -11.48 21.59
C PRO A 301 7.23 -12.53 21.16
N LEU A 302 6.39 -12.17 20.20
CA LEU A 302 5.44 -13.07 19.56
C LEU A 302 6.14 -13.86 18.44
N SER A 303 5.83 -15.15 18.32
CA SER A 303 6.20 -15.93 17.15
C SER A 303 5.37 -15.50 15.93
N CYS A 304 5.89 -15.75 14.73
CA CYS A 304 5.17 -15.48 13.49
C CYS A 304 3.84 -16.27 13.39
N ASP A 305 3.83 -17.54 13.80
CA ASP A 305 2.61 -18.34 13.85
C ASP A 305 1.55 -17.82 14.83
N SER A 306 1.93 -16.96 15.80
CA SER A 306 0.95 -16.32 16.69
C SER A 306 0.15 -15.20 16.02
N ILE A 307 0.60 -14.72 14.86
CA ILE A 307 -0.02 -13.59 14.16
C ILE A 307 -0.56 -13.94 12.77
N ARG A 308 -0.65 -15.22 12.43
CA ARG A 308 -1.16 -15.67 11.14
C ARG A 308 -1.99 -16.94 11.28
N THR A 309 -2.94 -17.11 10.38
CA THR A 309 -3.76 -18.33 10.29
C THR A 309 -3.87 -18.78 8.83
N PHE A 310 -3.94 -20.09 8.61
CA PHE A 310 -4.15 -20.68 7.30
C PHE A 310 -5.59 -21.16 7.20
N ASP A 311 -6.35 -20.63 6.24
CA ASP A 311 -7.66 -21.16 5.91
C ASP A 311 -7.50 -22.29 4.90
N THR A 312 -7.88 -23.51 5.31
CA THR A 312 -7.80 -24.72 4.48
C THR A 312 -8.80 -24.71 3.33
N THR A 313 -9.89 -23.94 3.44
CA THR A 313 -10.94 -23.86 2.42
C THR A 313 -10.48 -23.01 1.25
N SER A 314 -10.04 -21.78 1.52
CA SER A 314 -9.47 -20.87 0.51
C SER A 314 -8.01 -21.15 0.18
N LYS A 315 -7.34 -22.04 0.92
CA LYS A 315 -5.89 -22.34 0.83
C LYS A 315 -5.03 -21.07 0.92
N SER A 316 -5.43 -20.15 1.78
CA SER A 316 -4.85 -18.80 1.87
C SER A 316 -4.38 -18.47 3.28
N TRP A 317 -3.35 -17.64 3.37
CA TRP A 317 -2.84 -17.13 4.64
C TRP A 317 -3.51 -15.82 5.01
N TYR A 318 -3.80 -15.65 6.29
CA TYR A 318 -4.37 -14.43 6.83
C TYR A 318 -3.51 -13.93 7.99
N LEU A 319 -3.21 -12.63 7.99
CA LEU A 319 -2.63 -11.91 9.12
C LEU A 319 -3.74 -11.62 10.15
N THR A 320 -3.50 -11.94 11.42
CA THR A 320 -4.46 -11.71 12.50
C THR A 320 -3.74 -11.52 13.82
N PHE A 321 -4.20 -10.61 14.66
CA PHE A 321 -3.65 -10.41 16.01
C PHE A 321 -4.68 -9.70 16.89
N GLN A 322 -4.54 -9.87 18.21
CA GLN A 322 -5.39 -9.18 19.17
C GLN A 322 -4.85 -7.78 19.47
N ASN A 323 -5.76 -6.83 19.67
CA ASN A 323 -5.48 -5.43 20.03
C ASN A 323 -4.60 -4.74 18.97
N ASN A 324 -3.37 -4.37 19.32
CA ASN A 324 -2.39 -3.79 18.41
C ASN A 324 -1.13 -4.63 18.41
N LEU A 325 -0.39 -4.57 17.32
CA LEU A 325 0.90 -5.24 17.18
C LEU A 325 2.00 -4.19 17.12
N GLN A 326 2.92 -4.20 18.07
CA GLN A 326 4.18 -3.48 17.90
C GLN A 326 5.10 -4.30 17.00
N LEU A 327 5.63 -3.63 15.97
CA LEU A 327 6.58 -4.15 15.01
C LEU A 327 7.88 -3.35 15.12
N VAL A 328 9.00 -4.03 15.40
CA VAL A 328 10.33 -3.42 15.42
C VAL A 328 11.22 -4.11 14.39
N TYR A 329 11.73 -3.37 13.42
CA TYR A 329 12.72 -3.88 12.47
C TYR A 329 14.13 -3.57 12.96
N LYS A 330 14.87 -4.61 13.38
CA LYS A 330 16.15 -4.49 14.09
C LYS A 330 17.38 -4.33 13.19
N LYS A 331 17.23 -4.49 11.87
CA LYS A 331 18.36 -4.40 10.95
C LYS A 331 18.65 -2.96 10.52
N GLU A 332 17.75 -2.01 10.81
CA GLU A 332 17.92 -0.60 10.44
C GLU A 332 17.44 0.34 11.55
N LEU A 333 18.12 1.49 11.64
CA LEU A 333 17.70 2.60 12.50
C LEU A 333 16.68 3.47 11.79
N GLU A 334 15.87 4.17 12.57
CA GLU A 334 15.05 5.26 12.08
C GLU A 334 15.92 6.31 11.36
N THR A 335 15.37 6.90 10.31
CA THR A 335 16.01 7.99 9.57
C THR A 335 16.10 9.27 10.40
N GLU A 336 16.99 10.18 9.99
CA GLU A 336 17.14 11.48 10.66
C GLU A 336 15.88 12.33 10.48
N GLU A 337 15.25 12.27 9.31
CA GLU A 337 14.02 12.97 8.97
C GLU A 337 12.88 12.55 9.90
N TYR A 338 12.69 11.24 10.07
CA TYR A 338 11.68 10.70 10.97
C TYR A 338 11.96 11.10 12.43
N ALA A 339 13.20 10.94 12.88
CA ALA A 339 13.59 11.29 14.24
C ALA A 339 13.32 12.78 14.55
N GLN A 340 13.66 13.68 13.62
CA GLN A 340 13.40 15.12 13.75
C GLN A 340 11.89 15.42 13.79
N GLN A 341 11.11 14.80 12.90
CA GLN A 341 9.65 14.98 12.86
C GLN A 341 8.98 14.51 14.16
N MET A 342 9.50 13.44 14.77
CA MET A 342 9.00 12.90 16.04
C MET A 342 9.58 13.62 17.28
N GLY A 343 10.41 14.67 17.10
CA GLY A 343 11.06 15.39 18.20
C GLY A 343 12.12 14.57 18.95
N GLN A 344 12.66 13.52 18.35
CA GLN A 344 13.70 12.67 18.91
C GLN A 344 15.10 13.28 18.67
N LYS A 345 16.05 13.01 19.59
CA LYS A 345 17.46 13.38 19.37
C LYS A 345 18.08 12.49 18.30
N VAL A 346 18.68 13.09 17.27
CA VAL A 346 19.33 12.39 16.14
C VAL A 346 20.47 11.46 16.60
N THR A 347 21.11 11.75 17.73
CA THR A 347 22.20 10.93 18.31
C THR A 347 21.73 9.67 19.03
N SER A 348 20.42 9.49 19.25
CA SER A 348 19.84 8.34 19.95
C SER A 348 18.68 7.74 19.15
N ARG A 349 18.87 7.57 17.84
CA ARG A 349 17.87 6.99 16.95
C ARG A 349 17.61 5.53 17.33
N LYS A 350 16.33 5.18 17.37
CA LYS A 350 15.87 3.82 17.67
C LYS A 350 15.87 2.97 16.40
N TYR A 351 15.69 1.67 16.58
CA TYR A 351 15.27 0.81 15.48
C TYR A 351 13.91 1.25 14.95
N GLN A 352 13.66 1.02 13.67
CA GLN A 352 12.39 1.35 13.02
C GLN A 352 11.24 0.68 13.78
N THR A 353 10.39 1.50 14.41
CA THR A 353 9.30 1.02 15.26
C THR A 353 7.96 1.48 14.70
N SER A 354 7.04 0.54 14.57
CA SER A 354 5.69 0.77 14.05
C SER A 354 4.64 0.07 14.90
N ILE A 355 3.39 0.52 14.78
CA ILE A 355 2.24 -0.11 15.42
C ILE A 355 1.22 -0.44 14.35
N LEU A 356 0.81 -1.70 14.29
CA LEU A 356 -0.22 -2.18 13.36
C LEU A 356 -1.54 -2.39 14.09
N GLN A 357 -2.63 -2.11 13.38
CA GLN A 357 -4.00 -2.23 13.91
C GLN A 357 -4.91 -2.88 12.88
N LEU A 358 -5.84 -3.70 13.37
CA LEU A 358 -6.94 -4.26 12.62
C LEU A 358 -8.23 -3.60 13.12
N PRO A 359 -8.69 -2.47 12.56
CA PRO A 359 -9.80 -1.69 13.13
C PRO A 359 -11.09 -2.49 13.29
N ASN A 360 -11.35 -3.40 12.35
CA ASN A 360 -12.53 -4.26 12.36
C ASN A 360 -12.30 -5.61 13.07
N GLN A 361 -11.10 -5.82 13.64
CA GLN A 361 -10.63 -7.10 14.18
C GLN A 361 -10.77 -8.28 13.18
N ARG A 362 -10.76 -7.96 11.89
CA ARG A 362 -10.85 -8.95 10.81
C ARG A 362 -9.46 -9.39 10.41
N ALA A 363 -9.32 -10.69 10.15
CA ALA A 363 -8.10 -11.23 9.61
C ALA A 363 -7.92 -10.74 8.16
N VAL A 364 -6.70 -10.36 7.81
CA VAL A 364 -6.36 -9.73 6.52
C VAL A 364 -5.72 -10.78 5.63
N LEU A 365 -6.27 -11.00 4.44
CA LEU A 365 -5.68 -11.91 3.46
C LEU A 365 -4.29 -11.39 3.06
N ILE A 366 -3.29 -12.26 3.14
CA ILE A 366 -1.91 -11.97 2.73
C ILE A 366 -1.44 -12.92 1.63
N GLU A 367 -0.73 -12.37 0.67
CA GLU A 367 -0.22 -13.09 -0.49
C GLU A 367 1.31 -13.21 -0.46
N LYS A 368 1.85 -14.19 -1.18
CA LYS A 368 3.29 -14.48 -1.22
C LYS A 368 4.13 -13.28 -1.67
N ASN A 369 3.60 -12.43 -2.53
CA ASN A 369 4.27 -11.24 -3.05
C ASN A 369 4.26 -10.05 -2.08
N GLY A 370 3.72 -10.20 -0.86
CA GLY A 370 3.62 -9.13 0.14
C GLY A 370 2.37 -8.27 0.00
N LEU A 371 1.46 -8.63 -0.92
CA LEU A 371 0.17 -7.95 -1.04
C LEU A 371 -0.76 -8.36 0.11
N TYR A 372 -1.45 -7.38 0.66
CA TYR A 372 -2.54 -7.59 1.60
C TYR A 372 -3.78 -6.87 1.04
N PHE A 373 -4.94 -7.54 1.12
CA PHE A 373 -6.17 -7.01 0.53
C PHE A 373 -6.91 -6.10 1.52
N ASP A 374 -7.55 -5.07 0.95
CA ASP A 374 -8.31 -4.02 1.62
C ASP A 374 -7.47 -3.05 2.51
N PRO A 375 -7.16 -1.84 2.01
CA PRO A 375 -6.37 -0.87 2.77
C PRO A 375 -7.07 -0.37 4.05
N LEU A 376 -8.37 -0.64 4.24
CA LEU A 376 -9.10 -0.29 5.46
C LEU A 376 -9.04 -1.40 6.54
N ASP A 377 -8.50 -2.58 6.24
CA ASP A 377 -8.42 -3.66 7.20
C ASP A 377 -7.09 -3.71 7.98
N LEU A 378 -6.04 -3.01 7.51
CA LEU A 378 -4.74 -2.92 8.18
C LEU A 378 -4.20 -1.48 8.20
N PHE A 379 -4.12 -0.89 9.39
CA PHE A 379 -3.54 0.43 9.61
C PHE A 379 -2.14 0.33 10.21
N SER A 380 -1.27 1.26 9.82
CA SER A 380 0.08 1.38 10.38
C SER A 380 0.34 2.79 10.91
N GLU A 381 0.98 2.85 12.06
CA GLU A 381 1.49 4.06 12.70
C GLU A 381 2.99 3.93 12.99
N GLY A 382 3.65 5.03 13.34
CA GLY A 382 5.08 5.04 13.57
C GLY A 382 5.86 5.13 12.26
N TYR A 383 6.96 4.39 12.15
CA TYR A 383 7.88 4.49 11.01
C TYR A 383 7.21 4.08 9.69
N LEU A 384 6.53 2.93 9.64
CA LEU A 384 5.78 2.48 8.45
C LEU A 384 4.62 3.41 8.09
N GLY A 385 3.99 4.04 9.09
CA GLY A 385 2.94 5.03 8.86
C GLY A 385 3.48 6.37 8.34
N TRP A 386 4.77 6.63 8.51
CA TRP A 386 5.47 7.83 8.00
C TRP A 386 6.01 7.64 6.59
N GLU A 387 6.45 6.42 6.23
CA GLU A 387 6.77 6.08 4.85
C GLU A 387 5.52 6.22 3.95
N LYS A 388 5.69 6.83 2.77
CA LYS A 388 4.58 7.17 1.86
C LYS A 388 4.94 6.73 0.43
N MET A 389 4.38 7.39 -0.58
CA MET A 389 4.58 7.03 -1.98
C MET A 389 6.04 7.06 -2.42
N ALA A 390 6.92 7.83 -1.76
CA ALA A 390 8.34 7.90 -2.12
C ALA A 390 9.13 6.62 -1.80
N GLU A 391 8.58 5.73 -0.97
CA GLU A 391 9.18 4.48 -0.51
C GLU A 391 8.53 3.27 -1.20
N MET A 392 7.42 3.48 -1.90
CA MET A 392 6.68 2.39 -2.52
C MET A 392 7.47 1.69 -3.62
N LEU A 393 7.38 0.37 -3.59
CA LEU A 393 7.88 -0.55 -4.61
C LEU A 393 6.69 -1.31 -5.21
N PRO A 394 6.79 -1.75 -6.47
CA PRO A 394 5.77 -2.61 -7.03
C PRO A 394 5.77 -3.97 -6.33
N ASN A 395 4.62 -4.61 -6.25
CA ASN A 395 4.41 -5.93 -5.64
C ASN A 395 5.20 -7.05 -6.33
N ASP A 396 5.61 -6.84 -7.57
CA ASP A 396 6.49 -7.73 -8.34
C ASP A 396 7.99 -7.44 -8.16
N TYR A 397 8.35 -6.50 -7.28
CA TYR A 397 9.74 -6.27 -6.89
C TYR A 397 10.29 -7.49 -6.15
N GLU A 398 11.51 -7.91 -6.51
CA GLU A 398 12.27 -8.92 -5.79
C GLU A 398 13.61 -8.35 -5.31
N PRO A 399 14.01 -8.58 -4.05
CA PRO A 399 15.30 -8.13 -3.55
C PRO A 399 16.46 -8.74 -4.36
N GLY A 400 17.10 -7.93 -5.21
CA GLY A 400 18.14 -8.39 -6.14
C GLY A 400 18.02 -7.81 -7.55
N ASP A 401 16.84 -7.27 -7.89
CA ASP A 401 16.47 -6.61 -9.15
C ASP A 401 16.98 -5.17 -9.37
#